data_AF-A0A4Q4XBF7-F1
#
_entry.id   AF-A0A4Q4XBF7-F1
#
_cell.length_a   1.000
_cell.length_b   1.000
_cell.length_c   1.000
_cell.angle_alpha   90.00
_cell.angle_beta   90.00
_cell.angle_gamma   90.00
#
_symmetry.space_group_name_H-M   'P 1'
#
loop_
_entity.id
_entity.type
_entity.pdbx_description
1 polymer ?
#
loop_
_entity_poly.entity_id
_entity_poly.type
_entity_poly.pdbx_seq_one_letter_code
_entity_poly.pdbx_strand_id
1 'polypeptide(L)'
;METKDAEKFLAGTLAADKNEILFSKFGINYNNEAEIFRKGSVVFRDYELVEPGSYNAAETADKLAEPVQQSKTQDENDKKKRTKARVVVEHLDIIKDEFWDRRPWLLSNKPGKIPKQT
;
A
#
# COMPACT_ATOMS: atom_id res chain seq x y z
N MET A 1 35.96 2.07 0.87
CA MET A 1 35.61 3.50 0.74
C MET A 1 35.19 3.97 2.12
N GLU A 2 35.70 5.12 2.59
CA GLU A 2 35.23 5.71 3.86
C GLU A 2 33.82 6.31 3.65
N THR A 3 33.06 6.53 4.74
CA THR A 3 31.67 7.00 4.68
C THR A 3 31.52 8.33 3.94
N LYS A 4 32.41 9.29 4.21
CA LYS A 4 32.43 10.62 3.55
C LYS A 4 32.72 10.54 2.06
N ASP A 5 33.57 9.61 1.65
CA ASP A 5 33.93 9.44 0.24
C ASP A 5 32.78 8.79 -0.53
N ALA A 6 32.08 7.83 0.08
CA ALA A 6 30.90 7.22 -0.52
C ALA A 6 29.77 8.25 -0.72
N GLU A 7 29.55 9.14 0.25
CA GLU A 7 28.58 10.22 0.12
C GLU A 7 28.93 11.17 -1.04
N LYS A 8 30.18 11.65 -1.12
CA LYS A 8 30.65 12.49 -2.22
C LYS A 8 30.53 11.80 -3.58
N PHE A 9 30.79 10.50 -3.64
CA PHE A 9 30.66 9.71 -4.86
C PHE A 9 29.21 9.56 -5.33
N LEU A 10 28.27 9.46 -4.39
CA LEU A 10 26.83 9.36 -4.69
C LEU A 10 26.18 10.74 -4.88
N ALA A 11 26.81 11.82 -4.44
CA ALA A 11 26.29 13.17 -4.59
C ALA A 11 26.13 13.54 -6.07
N GLY A 12 24.95 14.06 -6.43
CA GLY A 12 24.63 14.45 -7.81
C GLY A 12 24.20 13.31 -8.74
N THR A 13 24.28 12.05 -8.31
CA THR A 13 23.83 10.90 -9.12
C THR A 13 22.31 10.75 -9.15
N LEU A 14 21.79 10.31 -10.29
CA LEU A 14 20.38 9.98 -10.49
C LEU A 14 20.07 8.53 -10.07
N ALA A 15 18.79 8.17 -10.07
CA ALA A 15 18.36 6.81 -9.71
C ALA A 15 18.93 5.73 -10.65
N ALA A 16 19.02 6.03 -11.95
CA ALA A 16 19.61 5.12 -12.94
C ALA A 16 21.10 4.88 -12.66
N ASP A 17 21.86 5.94 -12.40
CA ASP A 17 23.29 5.87 -12.07
C ASP A 17 23.54 5.01 -10.82
N LYS A 18 22.71 5.15 -9.79
CA LYS A 18 22.82 4.35 -8.56
C LYS A 18 22.54 2.86 -8.82
N ASN A 19 21.56 2.57 -9.66
CA ASN A 19 21.25 1.19 -10.06
C ASN A 19 22.40 0.58 -10.86
N GLU A 20 23.01 1.35 -11.78
CA GLU A 20 24.19 0.92 -12.51
C GLU A 20 25.40 0.72 -11.59
N ILE A 21 25.62 1.60 -10.61
CA ILE A 21 26.67 1.44 -9.61
C ILE A 21 26.49 0.13 -8.83
N LEU A 22 25.26 -0.18 -8.37
CA LEU A 22 24.95 -1.43 -7.68
C LEU A 22 25.22 -2.65 -8.55
N PHE A 23 24.80 -2.62 -9.81
CA PHE A 23 24.97 -3.73 -10.74
C PHE A 23 26.43 -3.93 -11.15
N SER A 24 27.08 -2.88 -11.65
CA SER A 24 28.43 -2.96 -12.25
C SER A 24 29.54 -3.09 -11.22
N LYS A 25 29.47 -2.38 -10.08
CA LYS A 25 30.54 -2.42 -9.07
C LYS A 25 30.35 -3.50 -8.01
N PHE A 26 29.10 -3.82 -7.68
CA PHE A 26 28.78 -4.72 -6.57
C PHE A 26 28.08 -6.02 -7.01
N GLY A 27 27.68 -6.15 -8.28
CA GLY A 27 26.94 -7.31 -8.77
C GLY A 27 25.54 -7.43 -8.17
N ILE A 28 24.99 -6.34 -7.61
CA ILE A 28 23.70 -6.33 -6.93
C ILE A 28 22.62 -5.81 -7.88
N ASN A 29 21.59 -6.62 -8.09
CA ASN A 29 20.38 -6.18 -8.79
C ASN A 29 19.40 -5.60 -7.76
N TYR A 30 19.22 -4.28 -7.76
CA TYR A 30 18.31 -3.59 -6.84
C TYR A 30 16.88 -4.17 -6.86
N ASN A 31 16.39 -4.64 -8.01
CA ASN A 31 15.04 -5.20 -8.12
C ASN A 31 14.87 -6.55 -7.42
N ASN A 32 15.96 -7.23 -7.09
CA ASN A 32 15.94 -8.50 -6.35
C ASN A 32 16.01 -8.31 -4.83
N GLU A 33 16.21 -7.09 -4.35
CA GLU A 33 16.17 -6.78 -2.92
C GLU A 33 14.77 -7.06 -2.36
N ALA A 34 14.74 -7.46 -1.08
CA ALA A 34 13.50 -7.78 -0.39
C ALA A 34 12.52 -6.60 -0.46
N GLU A 35 11.24 -6.88 -0.71
CA GLU A 35 10.22 -5.83 -0.90
C GLU A 35 10.09 -4.91 0.31
N ILE A 36 10.34 -5.43 1.52
CA ILE A 36 10.37 -4.63 2.75
C ILE A 36 11.36 -3.45 2.67
N PHE A 37 12.52 -3.60 2.00
CA PHE A 37 13.51 -2.54 1.85
C PHE A 37 13.17 -1.57 0.72
N ARG A 38 12.39 -2.00 -0.28
CA ARG A 38 12.03 -1.19 -1.45
C ARG A 38 10.68 -0.47 -1.32
N LYS A 39 9.73 -1.09 -0.65
CA LYS A 39 8.33 -0.67 -0.54
C LYS A 39 7.90 -0.39 0.90
N GLY A 40 8.70 -0.79 1.89
CA GLY A 40 8.36 -0.62 3.31
C GLY A 40 7.33 -1.63 3.78
N SER A 41 6.65 -1.31 4.90
CA SER A 41 5.63 -2.17 5.50
C SER A 41 4.31 -1.42 5.62
N VAL A 42 3.25 -2.00 5.08
CA VAL A 42 1.89 -1.44 5.11
C VAL A 42 1.03 -2.33 5.98
N VAL A 43 0.41 -1.74 7.00
CA VAL A 43 -0.44 -2.46 7.95
C VAL A 43 -1.89 -2.05 7.75
N PHE A 44 -2.75 -3.00 7.41
CA PHE A 44 -4.17 -2.73 7.19
C PHE A 44 -5.06 -3.92 7.59
N ARG A 45 -6.36 -3.66 7.69
CA ARG A 45 -7.37 -4.71 7.91
C ARG A 45 -7.71 -5.38 6.59
N ASP A 46 -7.56 -6.69 6.56
CA ASP A 46 -7.74 -7.53 5.40
C ASP A 46 -9.23 -7.86 5.19
N TYR A 47 -9.70 -7.52 4.00
CA TYR A 47 -11.04 -7.84 3.50
C TYR A 47 -10.90 -8.40 2.08
N GLU A 48 -11.94 -9.04 1.58
CA GLU A 48 -11.98 -9.63 0.24
C GLU A 48 -11.75 -8.55 -0.84
N LEU A 49 -10.70 -8.73 -1.64
CA LEU A 49 -10.37 -7.83 -2.74
C LEU A 49 -11.50 -7.79 -3.76
N VAL A 50 -11.73 -6.60 -4.32
CA VAL A 50 -12.74 -6.39 -5.36
C VAL A 50 -12.10 -6.56 -6.74
N GLU A 51 -12.90 -6.97 -7.73
CA GLU A 51 -12.42 -7.16 -9.10
C GLU A 51 -11.84 -5.86 -9.70
N PRO A 52 -10.76 -5.93 -10.49
CA PRO A 52 -10.19 -4.77 -11.15
C PRO A 52 -11.23 -4.07 -12.04
N GLY A 53 -11.39 -2.75 -11.89
CA GLY A 53 -12.35 -1.95 -12.67
C GLY A 53 -13.77 -1.89 -12.10
N SER A 54 -14.09 -2.63 -11.04
CA SER A 54 -15.38 -2.53 -10.34
C SER A 54 -15.50 -1.27 -9.47
N TYR A 55 -14.38 -0.65 -9.12
CA TYR A 55 -14.34 0.50 -8.21
C TYR A 55 -13.25 1.46 -8.67
N ASN A 56 -13.56 2.75 -8.61
CA ASN A 56 -12.62 3.83 -8.90
C ASN A 56 -12.43 4.65 -7.62
N ALA A 57 -11.23 4.54 -7.03
CA ALA A 57 -10.87 5.20 -5.79
C ALA A 57 -10.87 6.73 -5.93
N ALA A 58 -10.39 7.26 -7.06
CA ALA A 58 -10.31 8.69 -7.31
C ALA A 58 -11.71 9.35 -7.33
N GLU A 59 -12.64 8.79 -8.10
CA GLU A 59 -14.02 9.29 -8.14
C GLU A 59 -14.72 9.23 -6.78
N THR A 60 -14.41 8.21 -5.99
CA THR A 60 -15.06 8.01 -4.68
C THR A 60 -14.47 8.96 -3.64
N ALA A 61 -13.17 9.23 -3.69
CA ALA A 61 -12.51 10.21 -2.84
C ALA A 61 -13.09 11.62 -3.05
N ASP A 62 -13.34 12.02 -4.30
CA ASP A 62 -13.94 13.32 -4.63
C ASP A 62 -15.39 13.44 -4.12
N LYS A 63 -16.15 12.35 -4.13
CA LYS A 63 -17.54 12.29 -3.62
C LYS A 63 -17.63 12.21 -2.10
N LEU A 64 -16.54 11.90 -1.40
CA LEU A 64 -16.50 11.69 0.06
C LEU A 64 -16.47 12.99 0.87
N ALA A 65 -16.49 14.16 0.22
CA ALA A 65 -16.52 15.46 0.89
C ALA A 65 -17.76 15.66 1.77
N GLU A 66 -18.82 14.88 1.59
CA GLU A 66 -20.00 14.88 2.44
C GLU A 66 -20.04 13.67 3.39
N PRO A 67 -20.20 13.87 4.71
CA PRO A 67 -20.27 12.77 5.66
C PRO A 67 -21.55 11.97 5.45
N VAL A 68 -21.42 10.72 5.00
CA VAL A 68 -22.54 9.78 4.89
C VAL A 68 -23.10 9.48 6.28
N GLN A 69 -24.26 10.04 6.61
CA GLN A 69 -24.99 9.75 7.84
C GLN A 69 -25.46 8.29 7.81
N GLN A 70 -24.83 7.42 8.60
CA GLN A 70 -25.27 6.04 8.80
C GLN A 70 -26.17 5.93 10.03
N SER A 71 -27.03 4.91 10.04
CA SER A 71 -27.83 4.61 11.22
C SER A 71 -26.97 4.01 12.35
N LYS A 72 -27.35 4.28 13.61
CA LYS A 72 -26.64 3.75 14.80
C LYS A 72 -26.44 2.23 14.77
N THR A 73 -27.42 1.50 14.21
CA THR A 73 -27.35 0.04 14.07
C THR A 73 -26.33 -0.41 13.03
N GLN A 74 -26.18 0.33 11.93
CA GLN A 74 -25.17 0.05 10.91
C GLN A 74 -23.76 0.29 11.45
N ASP A 75 -23.55 1.39 12.17
CA ASP A 75 -22.27 1.71 12.80
C ASP A 75 -21.80 0.61 13.77
N GLU A 76 -22.74 0.09 14.58
CA GLU A 76 -22.41 -0.97 15.54
C GLU A 76 -22.05 -2.29 14.84
N ASN A 77 -22.76 -2.64 13.77
CA ASN A 77 -22.46 -3.82 12.96
C ASN A 77 -21.11 -3.69 12.24
N ASP A 78 -20.80 -2.51 11.72
CA ASP A 78 -19.54 -2.24 11.04
C ASP A 78 -18.36 -2.23 12.02
N LYS A 79 -18.56 -1.72 13.24
CA LYS A 79 -17.60 -1.85 14.34
C LYS A 79 -17.31 -3.32 14.65
N LYS A 80 -18.35 -4.16 14.76
CA LYS A 80 -18.19 -5.62 14.98
C LYS A 80 -17.40 -6.29 13.84
N LYS A 81 -17.64 -5.92 12.58
CA LYS A 81 -16.87 -6.44 11.43
C LYS A 81 -15.40 -6.02 11.49
N ARG A 82 -15.11 -4.74 11.81
CA ARG A 82 -13.74 -4.22 11.94
C ARG A 82 -12.92 -4.92 13.02
N THR A 83 -13.56 -5.29 14.13
CA THR A 83 -12.90 -6.02 15.22
C THR A 83 -12.59 -7.47 14.83
N LYS A 84 -13.42 -8.09 13.97
CA LYS A 84 -13.21 -9.46 13.47
C LYS A 84 -12.21 -9.57 12.32
N ALA A 85 -11.93 -8.45 11.63
CA ALA A 85 -11.02 -8.45 10.50
C ALA A 85 -9.57 -8.72 10.94
N ARG A 86 -8.87 -9.55 10.18
CA ARG A 86 -7.44 -9.82 10.38
C ARG A 86 -6.64 -8.57 10.02
N VAL A 87 -5.65 -8.22 10.84
CA VAL A 87 -4.65 -7.21 10.49
C VAL A 87 -3.49 -7.92 9.80
N VAL A 88 -3.15 -7.47 8.60
CA VAL A 88 -2.04 -8.01 7.79
C VAL A 88 -0.95 -6.96 7.64
N VAL A 89 0.28 -7.44 7.43
CA VAL A 89 1.45 -6.62 7.11
C VAL A 89 1.93 -7.05 5.73
N GLU A 90 1.95 -6.12 4.79
CA GLU A 90 2.29 -6.38 3.39
C GLU A 90 3.34 -5.38 2.88
N HIS A 91 4.07 -5.74 1.82
CA HIS A 91 5.19 -4.97 1.28
C HIS A 91 4.97 -4.59 -0.18
N LEU A 92 3.97 -3.75 -0.44
CA LEU A 92 3.47 -3.49 -1.80
C LEU A 92 3.35 -2.01 -2.12
N ASP A 93 3.13 -1.71 -3.40
CA ASP A 93 3.06 -0.35 -3.92
C ASP A 93 1.72 0.31 -3.59
N ILE A 94 1.75 1.36 -2.76
CA ILE A 94 0.55 2.14 -2.37
C ILE A 94 0.40 3.45 -3.17
N ILE A 95 1.32 3.74 -4.10
CA ILE A 95 1.30 4.96 -4.90
C ILE A 95 0.36 4.80 -6.09
N LYS A 96 0.28 3.59 -6.66
CA LYS A 96 -0.59 3.29 -7.81
C LYS A 96 -2.04 3.02 -7.40
N ASP A 97 -2.96 3.32 -8.34
CA ASP A 97 -4.40 3.17 -8.15
C ASP A 97 -4.83 1.73 -7.85
N GLU A 98 -4.13 0.72 -8.40
CA GLU A 98 -4.44 -0.70 -8.19
C GLU A 98 -4.55 -1.07 -6.70
N PHE A 99 -3.75 -0.45 -5.84
CA PHE A 99 -3.82 -0.69 -4.39
C PHE A 99 -5.16 -0.25 -3.81
N TRP A 100 -5.59 0.96 -4.17
CA TRP A 100 -6.79 1.62 -3.66
C TRP A 100 -8.06 1.08 -4.31
N ASP A 101 -8.02 0.80 -5.61
CA ASP A 101 -9.15 0.31 -6.39
C ASP A 101 -9.58 -1.10 -5.95
N ARG A 102 -8.60 -1.98 -5.70
CA ARG A 102 -8.87 -3.33 -5.19
C ARG A 102 -9.31 -3.34 -3.73
N ARG A 103 -9.15 -2.22 -2.99
CA ARG A 103 -9.44 -2.12 -1.55
C ARG A 103 -10.38 -0.94 -1.22
N PRO A 104 -11.64 -0.95 -1.69
CA PRO A 104 -12.57 0.17 -1.50
C PRO A 104 -12.84 0.53 -0.04
N TRP A 105 -12.70 -0.41 0.89
CA TRP A 105 -12.92 -0.20 2.32
C TRP A 105 -11.93 0.79 2.96
N LEU A 106 -10.77 1.00 2.34
CA LEU A 106 -9.76 1.93 2.86
C LEU A 106 -10.24 3.38 2.78
N LEU A 107 -10.95 3.74 1.71
CA LEU A 107 -11.43 5.10 1.48
C LEU A 107 -12.91 5.28 1.82
N SER A 108 -13.74 4.25 1.61
CA SER A 108 -15.18 4.34 1.87
C SER A 108 -15.57 4.34 3.35
N ASN A 109 -14.63 4.05 4.25
CA ASN A 109 -14.86 3.86 5.69
C ASN A 109 -15.91 2.76 5.99
N LYS A 110 -16.24 1.91 5.03
CA LYS A 110 -17.17 0.78 5.20
C LYS A 110 -16.37 -0.52 5.19
N PRO A 111 -16.53 -1.40 6.19
CA PRO A 111 -15.83 -2.68 6.21
C PRO A 111 -16.28 -3.56 5.06
N GLY A 112 -15.31 -4.21 4.40
CA GLY A 112 -15.57 -5.16 3.33
C GLY A 112 -16.10 -6.50 3.83
N LYS A 113 -16.15 -7.48 2.92
CA LYS A 113 -16.42 -8.88 3.28
C LYS A 113 -15.18 -9.48 3.91
N ILE A 114 -15.35 -10.23 4.99
CA ILE A 114 -14.23 -10.96 5.62
C ILE A 114 -13.89 -12.14 4.70
N PRO A 115 -12.63 -12.28 4.25
CA PRO A 115 -12.24 -13.37 3.37
C PRO A 115 -12.51 -14.72 4.04
N LYS A 116 -13.10 -15.66 3.30
CA LYS A 116 -13.28 -17.03 3.79
C LYS A 116 -11.88 -17.65 3.91
N GLN A 117 -11.52 -18.09 5.11
CA GLN A 117 -10.28 -18.85 5.29
C GLN A 117 -10.35 -20.12 4.43
N THR A 118 -9.39 -20.25 3.53
CA THR A 118 -9.03 -21.55 2.92
C THR A 118 -7.92 -22.15 3.74
#